data_AF-A0A6C0D7C8-F1
#
_entry.id   AF-A0A6C0D7C8-F1
#
_cell.length_a   1.000
_cell.length_b   1.000
_cell.length_c   1.000
_cell.angle_alpha   90.00
_cell.angle_beta   90.00
_cell.angle_gamma   90.00
#
_symmetry.space_group_name_H-M   'P 1'
#
loop_
_entity.id
_entity.type
_entity.pdbx_description
1 polymer ?
#
loop_
_entity_poly.entity_id
_entity_poly.type
_entity_poly.pdbx_seq_one_letter_code
_entity_poly.pdbx_strand_id
1 'polypeptide(L)'
;MSFVTILTPLFNGIEYFEECYNSVVGQTETNWKWIIGVNGHEEDSLHLNISDPRILIKYYTTKGKVDTLNKMMEDVSTEYICLLDVDDVWFATKLEVQKKILNEHSFIDVLSSNCQYIGELNHVPNLPSGRVTLETLFQINPIVNSSIIMKSKLAFWKNRFHLEDYDLWFRLALENKVLVSIPEPLIFHRIHSASAFNSSGIQNPNALIQYYKNQVKDITVVSAYYPVKSKNSIDDYLKWLEFWKHIPCNLVFFTTPELVETLDSIRSNYKEKTKIISLPFLELEAFKRYNQEMWINEKLKDDEHYHTPELYVLWYEKKEFVKKAIEQNYFNTSKFIWCDAGICRHNEWIPQLLNFPRCDRISNTKFNVLRITDFENENDFQKINCVGGGILAATKEVWLTYYSKYDTMLKTYLEQNRFIGKDQSIIASMIQNEPEFFELIPIIDEFKESGYFCWFSLLFYFSR
;
A
#
# COMPACT_ATOMS: atom_id res chain seq x y z
N MET A 1 34.73 -0.84 -1.03
CA MET A 1 33.67 0.17 -0.87
C MET A 1 33.10 0.04 0.54
N SER A 2 32.76 1.16 1.18
CA SER A 2 32.16 1.15 2.52
C SER A 2 30.78 0.49 2.51
N PHE A 3 30.44 -0.22 3.58
CA PHE A 3 29.16 -0.94 3.69
C PHE A 3 28.01 0.03 3.99
N VAL A 4 28.25 1.02 4.86
CA VAL A 4 27.23 1.94 5.35
C VAL A 4 27.75 3.37 5.43
N THR A 5 26.88 4.35 5.18
CA THR A 5 27.14 5.76 5.49
C THR A 5 26.28 6.20 6.68
N ILE A 6 26.93 6.73 7.72
CA ILE A 6 26.29 7.31 8.90
C ILE A 6 25.98 8.78 8.59
N LEU A 7 24.77 9.23 8.91
CA LEU A 7 24.34 10.61 8.74
C LEU A 7 24.01 11.23 10.10
N THR A 8 24.69 12.32 10.44
CA THR A 8 24.42 13.13 11.65
C THR A 8 24.15 14.58 11.25
N PRO A 9 22.87 15.03 11.21
CA PRO A 9 22.56 16.44 11.05
C PRO A 9 22.84 17.19 12.36
N LEU A 10 23.74 18.17 12.33
CA LEU A 10 24.23 18.88 13.51
C LEU A 10 23.79 20.35 13.50
N PHE A 11 22.70 20.63 14.23
CA PHE A 11 22.21 21.99 14.48
C PHE A 11 22.55 22.46 15.90
N ASN A 12 22.29 21.63 16.91
CA ASN A 12 22.57 21.89 18.33
C ASN A 12 23.11 20.60 18.96
N GLY A 13 23.55 20.64 20.22
CA GLY A 13 23.99 19.44 20.96
C GLY A 13 25.48 19.13 20.79
N ILE A 14 26.29 20.14 20.43
CA ILE A 14 27.75 20.00 20.28
C ILE A 14 28.42 19.49 21.56
N GLU A 15 27.84 19.80 22.72
CA GLU A 15 28.29 19.32 24.02
C GLU A 15 28.29 17.79 24.15
N TYR A 16 27.47 17.08 23.35
CA TYR A 16 27.39 15.62 23.32
C TYR A 16 28.26 14.99 22.21
N PHE A 17 28.86 15.83 21.35
CA PHE A 17 29.56 15.36 20.17
C PHE A 17 30.72 14.43 20.50
N GLU A 18 31.45 14.66 21.59
CA GLU A 18 32.57 13.80 21.98
C GLU A 18 32.13 12.36 22.30
N GLU A 19 31.03 12.19 23.05
CA GLU A 19 30.46 10.87 23.35
C GLU A 19 29.97 10.18 22.08
N CYS A 20 29.23 10.92 21.23
CA CYS A 20 28.75 10.45 19.93
C CYS A 20 29.92 9.99 19.04
N TYR A 21 30.95 10.83 18.91
CA TYR A 21 32.17 10.58 18.14
C TYR A 21 32.89 9.31 18.60
N ASN A 22 33.16 9.20 19.90
CA ASN A 22 33.85 8.04 20.46
C ASN A 22 33.04 6.75 20.24
N SER A 23 31.71 6.83 20.25
CA SER A 23 30.83 5.67 20.00
C SER A 23 30.88 5.16 18.56
N VAL A 24 31.06 6.04 17.58
CA VAL A 24 31.18 5.68 16.16
C VAL A 24 32.59 5.18 15.85
N VAL A 25 33.63 5.91 16.32
CA VAL A 25 35.02 5.51 16.07
C VAL A 25 35.36 4.19 16.76
N GLY A 26 34.76 3.93 17.92
CA GLY A 26 34.91 2.69 18.68
C GLY A 26 34.10 1.49 18.18
N GLN A 27 33.41 1.57 17.04
CA GLN A 27 32.67 0.43 16.47
C GLN A 27 33.60 -0.74 16.11
N THR A 28 33.19 -1.98 16.41
CA THR A 28 33.93 -3.20 16.05
C THR A 28 33.95 -3.43 14.54
N GLU A 29 32.87 -3.07 13.84
CA GLU A 29 32.81 -2.99 12.38
C GLU A 29 33.37 -1.65 11.92
N THR A 30 34.44 -1.68 11.12
CA THR A 30 35.20 -0.48 10.72
C THR A 30 34.87 0.03 9.31
N ASN A 31 34.12 -0.72 8.51
CA ASN A 31 33.82 -0.41 7.11
C ASN A 31 32.62 0.54 6.94
N TRP A 32 32.73 1.75 7.50
CA TRP A 32 31.73 2.80 7.42
C TRP A 32 32.32 4.11 6.90
N LYS A 33 31.44 5.01 6.47
CA LYS A 33 31.70 6.44 6.28
C LYS A 33 30.78 7.22 7.19
N TRP A 34 31.15 8.43 7.58
CA TRP A 34 30.30 9.30 8.39
C TRP A 34 30.23 10.68 7.77
N ILE A 35 29.03 11.17 7.52
CA ILE A 35 28.77 12.54 7.09
C ILE A 35 28.16 13.29 8.27
N ILE A 36 28.84 14.34 8.70
CA ILE A 36 28.35 15.28 9.71
C ILE A 36 27.88 16.52 8.96
N GLY A 37 26.57 16.71 8.88
CA GLY A 37 25.94 17.83 8.19
C GLY A 37 25.65 18.97 9.15
N VAL A 38 26.59 19.89 9.30
CA VAL A 38 26.41 21.11 10.10
C VAL A 38 25.43 22.01 9.39
N ASN A 39 24.31 22.34 10.03
CA ASN A 39 23.26 23.15 9.41
C ASN A 39 22.94 24.39 10.26
N GLY A 40 22.59 25.49 9.59
CA GLY A 40 22.19 26.73 10.25
C GLY A 40 23.28 27.51 11.01
N HIS A 41 24.54 27.07 10.89
CA HIS A 41 25.75 27.71 11.42
C HIS A 41 26.55 28.34 10.27
N GLU A 42 27.28 29.43 10.55
CA GLU A 42 28.29 29.94 9.61
C GLU A 42 29.50 29.00 9.57
N GLU A 43 30.21 28.94 8.45
CA GLU A 43 31.28 27.96 8.13
C GLU A 43 32.43 27.93 9.16
N ASP A 44 32.55 28.97 10.00
CA ASP A 44 33.57 29.12 11.05
C ASP A 44 33.02 29.13 12.48
N SER A 45 31.71 28.96 12.67
CA SER A 45 31.09 29.06 14.02
C SER A 45 31.16 27.75 14.83
N LEU A 46 31.42 26.63 14.17
CA LEU A 46 31.51 25.30 14.78
C LEU A 46 32.73 24.54 14.24
N HIS A 47 33.88 24.68 14.90
CA HIS A 47 35.11 24.00 14.48
C HIS A 47 35.21 22.59 15.07
N LEU A 48 34.86 21.58 14.27
CA LEU A 48 35.12 20.17 14.56
C LEU A 48 36.49 19.76 13.99
N ASN A 49 37.50 19.62 14.84
CA ASN A 49 38.83 19.18 14.42
C ASN A 49 38.93 17.65 14.38
N ILE A 50 38.52 17.06 13.26
CA ILE A 50 38.49 15.60 13.04
C ILE A 50 39.48 15.22 11.94
N SER A 51 40.40 14.31 12.25
CA SER A 51 41.42 13.83 11.31
C SER A 51 41.14 12.45 10.71
N ASP A 52 40.08 11.76 11.15
CA ASP A 52 39.72 10.45 10.61
C ASP A 52 39.20 10.59 9.16
N PRO A 53 39.87 9.97 8.16
CA PRO A 53 39.51 10.12 6.75
C PRO A 53 38.16 9.49 6.38
N ARG A 54 37.54 8.71 7.27
CA ARG A 54 36.19 8.16 7.09
C ARG A 54 35.10 9.20 7.35
N ILE A 55 35.45 10.34 7.94
CA ILE A 55 34.52 11.37 8.39
C ILE A 55 34.57 12.57 7.45
N LEU A 56 33.41 12.98 6.93
CA LEU A 56 33.21 14.12 6.07
C LEU A 56 32.31 15.13 6.78
N ILE A 57 32.85 16.30 7.08
CA ILE A 57 32.07 17.43 7.61
C ILE A 57 31.60 18.29 6.45
N LYS A 58 30.30 18.61 6.41
CA LYS A 58 29.72 19.52 5.43
C LYS A 58 28.91 20.60 6.12
N TYR A 59 29.09 21.82 5.65
CA TYR A 59 28.32 22.98 6.09
C TYR A 59 27.20 23.26 5.09
N TYR A 60 25.97 23.31 5.60
CA TYR A 60 24.78 23.57 4.80
C TYR A 60 24.13 24.88 5.24
N THR A 61 23.81 25.72 4.26
CA THR A 61 23.02 26.95 4.47
C THR A 61 21.54 26.64 4.72
N THR A 62 21.11 25.42 4.44
CA THR A 62 19.75 24.93 4.67
C THR A 62 19.44 24.87 6.16
N LYS A 63 18.19 25.13 6.54
CA LYS A 63 17.75 25.11 7.95
C LYS A 63 16.79 23.96 8.17
N GLY A 64 16.98 23.23 9.27
CA GLY A 64 16.08 22.15 9.70
C GLY A 64 16.57 20.75 9.30
N LYS A 65 16.23 19.76 10.13
CA LYS A 65 16.70 18.37 10.02
C LYS A 65 16.33 17.70 8.69
N VAL A 66 15.09 17.87 8.24
CA VAL A 66 14.57 17.26 7.00
C VAL A 66 15.39 17.65 5.77
N ASP A 67 15.56 18.96 5.55
CA ASP A 67 16.24 19.45 4.35
C ASP A 67 17.73 19.12 4.39
N THR A 68 18.36 19.17 5.58
CA THR A 68 19.74 18.75 5.78
C THR A 68 19.93 17.26 5.48
N LEU A 69 19.09 16.37 6.02
CA LEU A 69 19.17 14.94 5.75
C LEU A 69 19.00 14.63 4.25
N ASN A 70 18.01 15.24 3.59
CA ASN A 70 17.82 15.09 2.15
C ASN A 70 19.04 15.60 1.35
N LYS A 71 19.68 16.69 1.79
CA LYS A 71 20.88 17.23 1.13
C LYS A 71 22.09 16.33 1.32
N MET A 72 22.26 15.74 2.50
CA MET A 72 23.34 14.80 2.80
C MET A 72 23.27 13.52 1.95
N MET A 73 22.06 13.12 1.50
CA MET A 73 21.90 11.96 0.61
C MET A 73 22.61 12.11 -0.73
N GLU A 74 22.89 13.34 -1.20
CA GLU A 74 23.65 13.57 -2.44
C GLU A 74 25.08 13.03 -2.37
N ASP A 75 25.62 12.87 -1.15
CA ASP A 75 26.97 12.38 -0.89
C ASP A 75 27.00 10.88 -0.50
N VAL A 76 25.83 10.25 -0.40
CA VAL A 76 25.69 8.84 -0.05
C VAL A 76 25.92 8.00 -1.30
N SER A 77 26.91 7.11 -1.23
CA SER A 77 27.27 6.16 -2.29
C SER A 77 27.18 4.69 -1.85
N THR A 78 26.75 4.46 -0.61
CA THR A 78 26.68 3.15 0.02
C THR A 78 25.28 2.55 -0.13
N GLU A 79 25.19 1.22 -0.03
CA GLU A 79 23.91 0.50 -0.10
C GLU A 79 23.02 0.83 1.10
N TYR A 80 23.63 1.02 2.27
CA TYR A 80 22.94 1.29 3.52
C TYR A 80 23.31 2.65 4.09
N ILE A 81 22.36 3.25 4.81
CA ILE A 81 22.62 4.38 5.69
C ILE A 81 22.27 4.04 7.13
N CYS A 82 22.92 4.72 8.06
CA CYS A 82 22.50 4.83 9.46
C CYS A 82 22.17 6.29 9.76
N LEU A 83 21.23 6.51 10.67
CA LEU A 83 21.00 7.81 11.28
C LEU A 83 21.60 7.83 12.67
N LEU A 84 22.15 8.96 13.07
CA LEU A 84 22.67 9.17 14.41
C LEU A 84 22.44 10.62 14.81
N ASP A 85 21.53 10.83 15.77
CA ASP A 85 21.38 12.11 16.44
C ASP A 85 22.59 12.35 17.38
N VAL A 86 23.08 13.59 17.45
CA VAL A 86 24.38 13.90 18.10
C VAL A 86 24.38 13.67 19.62
N ASP A 87 23.21 13.64 20.24
CA ASP A 87 22.99 13.39 21.65
C ASP A 87 22.93 11.89 22.00
N ASP A 88 22.83 11.00 21.02
CA ASP A 88 22.78 9.56 21.19
C ASP A 88 24.17 8.89 21.11
N VAL A 89 24.29 7.70 21.69
CA VAL A 89 25.56 6.94 21.78
C VAL A 89 25.35 5.52 21.31
N TRP A 90 26.18 5.01 20.41
CA TRP A 90 26.08 3.62 19.95
C TRP A 90 26.83 2.64 20.83
N PHE A 91 26.30 1.42 20.98
CA PHE A 91 27.06 0.32 21.54
C PHE A 91 28.14 -0.09 20.55
N ALA A 92 29.32 -0.49 21.03
CA ALA A 92 30.48 -0.81 20.19
C ALA A 92 30.19 -1.88 19.11
N THR A 93 29.22 -2.76 19.35
CA THR A 93 28.85 -3.87 18.46
C THR A 93 27.66 -3.58 17.54
N LYS A 94 27.06 -2.38 17.56
CA LYS A 94 25.82 -2.06 16.82
C LYS A 94 25.94 -2.45 15.35
N LEU A 95 26.95 -1.93 14.66
CA LEU A 95 27.11 -2.13 13.23
C LEU A 95 27.40 -3.60 12.88
N GLU A 96 28.20 -4.29 13.69
CA GLU A 96 28.52 -5.72 13.50
C GLU A 96 27.25 -6.58 13.61
N VAL A 97 26.44 -6.38 14.66
CA VAL A 97 25.20 -7.13 14.90
C VAL A 97 24.21 -6.90 13.76
N GLN A 98 23.95 -5.64 13.41
CA GLN A 98 22.98 -5.32 12.36
C GLN A 98 23.44 -5.79 10.97
N LYS A 99 24.73 -5.69 10.65
CA LYS A 99 25.30 -6.20 9.40
C LYS A 99 25.12 -7.70 9.27
N LYS A 100 25.34 -8.46 10.35
CA LYS A 100 25.11 -9.91 10.35
C LYS A 100 23.67 -10.26 9.98
N ILE A 101 22.70 -9.60 10.62
CA ILE A 101 21.27 -9.82 10.37
C ILE A 101 20.91 -9.48 8.91
N LEU A 102 21.39 -8.36 8.38
CA LEU A 102 21.09 -7.98 6.99
C LEU A 102 21.71 -8.94 5.96
N ASN A 103 22.88 -9.51 6.25
CA ASN A 103 23.49 -10.53 5.39
C ASN A 103 22.67 -11.83 5.37
N GLU A 104 22.09 -12.22 6.51
CA GLU A 104 21.23 -13.40 6.63
C GLU A 104 19.80 -13.15 6.10
N HIS A 105 19.35 -11.89 6.10
CA HIS A 105 18.00 -11.47 5.76
C HIS A 105 17.97 -10.25 4.83
N SER A 106 18.48 -10.40 3.60
CA SER A 106 18.60 -9.32 2.60
C SER A 106 17.25 -8.71 2.15
N PHE A 107 16.13 -9.38 2.44
CA PHE A 107 14.79 -8.85 2.19
C PHE A 107 14.40 -7.72 3.16
N ILE A 108 15.12 -7.51 4.26
CA ILE A 108 14.87 -6.41 5.20
C ILE A 108 15.27 -5.09 4.54
N ASP A 109 14.40 -4.09 4.63
CA ASP A 109 14.59 -2.76 4.04
C ASP A 109 15.02 -1.72 5.08
N VAL A 110 14.50 -1.85 6.31
CA VAL A 110 14.88 -1.05 7.49
C VAL A 110 15.01 -2.00 8.67
N LEU A 111 16.16 -1.97 9.32
CA LEU A 111 16.43 -2.70 10.55
C LEU A 111 16.70 -1.70 11.67
N SER A 112 15.90 -1.74 12.73
CA SER A 112 16.10 -0.98 13.96
C SER A 112 16.42 -1.91 15.13
N SER A 113 16.83 -1.31 16.24
CA SER A 113 17.04 -2.00 17.51
C SER A 113 16.36 -1.23 18.62
N ASN A 114 16.17 -1.88 19.77
CA ASN A 114 15.73 -1.16 20.96
C ASN A 114 16.85 -0.21 21.46
N CYS A 115 16.54 0.59 22.45
CA CYS A 115 17.50 1.49 23.09
C CYS A 115 17.54 1.30 24.60
N GLN A 116 18.55 1.87 25.24
CA GLN A 116 18.53 2.16 26.67
C GLN A 116 18.46 3.68 26.85
N TYR A 117 17.51 4.18 27.62
CA TYR A 117 17.48 5.60 27.94
C TYR A 117 18.65 5.98 28.86
N ILE A 118 19.24 7.14 28.59
CA ILE A 118 20.25 7.81 29.44
C ILE A 118 19.88 9.28 29.66
N GLY A 119 20.51 9.94 30.63
CA GLY A 119 20.20 11.34 30.98
C GLY A 119 19.13 11.42 32.07
N GLU A 120 18.02 12.11 31.80
CA GLU A 120 16.91 12.29 32.77
C GLU A 120 16.14 10.99 33.06
N LEU A 121 16.20 10.00 32.15
CA LEU A 121 15.67 8.66 32.34
C LEU A 121 16.79 7.63 32.18
N ASN A 122 16.72 6.53 32.93
CA ASN A 122 17.70 5.45 32.86
C ASN A 122 17.04 4.06 32.93
N HIS A 123 16.39 3.65 31.85
CA HIS A 123 15.79 2.33 31.70
C HIS A 123 15.64 1.95 30.22
N VAL A 124 15.41 0.66 29.94
CA VAL A 124 15.06 0.19 28.60
C VAL A 124 13.55 0.37 28.40
N PRO A 125 13.09 1.14 27.40
CA PRO A 125 11.66 1.27 27.11
C PRO A 125 11.09 -0.04 26.60
N ASN A 126 9.80 -0.26 26.88
CA ASN A 126 9.04 -1.38 26.35
C ASN A 126 8.51 -1.06 24.94
N LEU A 127 9.40 -1.06 23.95
CA LEU A 127 9.04 -0.87 22.54
C LEU A 127 8.72 -2.22 21.87
N PRO A 128 7.72 -2.28 20.98
CA PRO A 128 7.45 -3.49 20.19
C PRO A 128 8.67 -3.91 19.35
N SER A 129 9.01 -5.19 19.40
CA SER A 129 10.02 -5.83 18.54
C SER A 129 9.38 -6.76 17.50
N GLY A 130 10.13 -7.10 16.45
CA GLY A 130 9.69 -7.92 15.33
C GLY A 130 9.34 -7.08 14.10
N ARG A 131 8.44 -7.61 13.26
CA ARG A 131 7.97 -6.91 12.06
C ARG A 131 7.13 -5.69 12.45
N VAL A 132 7.52 -4.52 11.96
CA VAL A 132 6.77 -3.28 12.16
C VAL A 132 5.70 -3.16 11.07
N THR A 133 4.43 -3.14 11.46
CA THR A 133 3.29 -3.03 10.54
C THR A 133 2.59 -1.67 10.68
N LEU A 134 1.65 -1.36 9.78
CA LEU A 134 0.77 -0.19 9.94
C LEU A 134 0.00 -0.24 11.25
N GLU A 135 -0.42 -1.42 11.70
CA GLU A 135 -1.10 -1.59 12.99
C GLU A 135 -0.18 -1.20 14.15
N THR A 136 1.08 -1.65 14.14
CA THR A 136 2.08 -1.22 15.13
C THR A 136 2.25 0.30 15.10
N LEU A 137 2.43 0.86 13.91
CA LEU A 137 2.63 2.31 13.71
C LEU A 137 1.39 3.13 14.11
N PHE A 138 0.17 2.60 14.02
CA PHE A 138 -1.02 3.30 14.49
C PHE A 138 -1.20 3.32 16.01
N GLN A 139 -0.45 2.47 16.72
CA GLN A 139 -0.46 2.39 18.18
C GLN A 139 0.71 3.17 18.80
N ILE A 140 1.91 3.03 18.24
CA ILE A 140 3.14 3.62 18.75
C ILE A 140 4.20 3.73 17.64
N ASN A 141 5.19 4.62 17.79
CA ASN A 141 6.42 4.57 16.98
C ASN A 141 7.41 3.58 17.62
N PRO A 142 7.62 2.38 17.06
CA PRO A 142 8.51 1.38 17.66
C PRO A 142 9.97 1.56 17.23
N ILE A 143 10.27 2.51 16.34
CA ILE A 143 11.59 2.68 15.72
C ILE A 143 12.28 3.89 16.32
N VAL A 144 13.39 3.65 17.01
CA VAL A 144 14.26 4.72 17.52
C VAL A 144 15.18 5.19 16.39
N ASN A 145 15.14 6.47 16.05
CA ASN A 145 15.81 7.05 14.88
C ASN A 145 17.30 6.68 14.79
N SER A 146 18.08 6.90 15.85
CA SER A 146 19.52 6.60 15.89
C SER A 146 19.87 5.11 15.88
N SER A 147 18.87 4.23 16.00
CA SER A 147 19.08 2.78 16.05
C SER A 147 19.11 2.15 14.65
N ILE A 148 18.66 2.87 13.62
CA ILE A 148 18.35 2.27 12.33
C ILE A 148 19.60 1.99 11.47
N ILE A 149 19.48 0.98 10.62
CA ILE A 149 20.18 0.85 9.35
C ILE A 149 19.11 0.62 8.27
N MET A 150 19.16 1.38 7.17
CA MET A 150 18.16 1.27 6.09
C MET A 150 18.81 1.34 4.72
N LYS A 151 18.17 0.75 3.70
CA LYS A 151 18.62 0.87 2.31
C LYS A 151 18.59 2.34 1.88
N SER A 152 19.71 2.84 1.36
CA SER A 152 19.91 4.26 1.02
C SER A 152 18.87 4.79 0.01
N LYS A 153 18.46 3.96 -0.95
CA LYS A 153 17.43 4.29 -1.96
C LYS A 153 16.03 4.60 -1.38
N LEU A 154 15.78 4.26 -0.13
CA LEU A 154 14.50 4.50 0.56
C LEU A 154 14.50 5.79 1.37
N ALA A 155 15.67 6.43 1.51
CA ALA A 155 15.88 7.56 2.40
C ALA A 155 15.41 8.86 1.74
N PHE A 156 14.23 9.30 2.16
CA PHE A 156 13.67 10.59 1.76
C PHE A 156 12.74 11.10 2.84
N TRP A 157 13.05 12.26 3.43
CA TRP A 157 12.28 12.82 4.54
C TRP A 157 11.32 13.90 4.04
N LYS A 158 10.11 13.91 4.60
CA LYS A 158 9.11 14.95 4.41
C LYS A 158 8.82 15.58 5.75
N ASN A 159 8.75 16.91 5.79
CA ASN A 159 8.29 17.60 6.98
C ASN A 159 6.76 17.50 7.06
N ARG A 160 6.28 16.54 7.85
CA ARG A 160 4.85 16.35 8.12
C ARG A 160 4.64 16.31 9.63
N PHE A 161 3.88 17.29 10.14
CA PHE A 161 3.57 17.42 11.56
C PHE A 161 4.81 17.39 12.49
N HIS A 162 5.99 17.79 11.99
CA HIS A 162 7.27 17.76 12.70
C HIS A 162 7.67 16.37 13.23
N LEU A 163 7.30 15.32 12.48
CA LEU A 163 7.53 13.91 12.80
C LEU A 163 8.09 13.20 11.57
N GLU A 164 9.22 13.68 11.05
CA GLU A 164 9.79 13.26 9.76
C GLU A 164 10.20 11.78 9.71
N ASP A 165 10.65 11.24 10.83
CA ASP A 165 11.01 9.83 11.01
C ASP A 165 9.76 8.95 11.01
N TYR A 166 8.77 9.32 11.81
CA TYR A 166 7.51 8.57 11.92
C TYR A 166 6.71 8.61 10.61
N ASP A 167 6.70 9.77 9.93
CA ASP A 167 6.15 9.90 8.57
C ASP A 167 6.85 8.95 7.58
N LEU A 168 8.18 8.86 7.64
CA LEU A 168 8.94 7.93 6.80
C LEU A 168 8.53 6.48 7.05
N TRP A 169 8.39 6.06 8.32
CA TRP A 169 7.97 4.70 8.64
C TRP A 169 6.57 4.36 8.09
N PHE A 170 5.61 5.29 8.19
CA PHE A 170 4.29 5.12 7.58
C PHE A 170 4.36 4.98 6.06
N ARG A 171 5.14 5.83 5.37
CA ARG A 171 5.29 5.74 3.91
C ARG A 171 5.92 4.43 3.48
N LEU A 172 7.01 4.03 4.12
CA LEU A 172 7.69 2.78 3.78
C LEU A 172 6.82 1.56 4.08
N ALA A 173 6.07 1.56 5.19
CA ALA A 173 5.11 0.50 5.51
C ALA A 173 3.97 0.44 4.48
N LEU A 174 3.43 1.59 4.03
CA LEU A 174 2.48 1.64 2.93
C LEU A 174 3.10 1.02 1.68
N GLU A 175 4.29 1.46 1.27
CA GLU A 175 5.06 0.95 0.11
C GLU A 175 5.59 -0.51 0.25
N ASN A 176 5.09 -1.27 1.24
CA ASN A 176 5.42 -2.67 1.49
C ASN A 176 6.91 -2.94 1.74
N LYS A 177 7.64 -1.95 2.26
CA LYS A 177 9.00 -2.17 2.71
C LYS A 177 8.99 -3.01 3.98
N VAL A 178 10.01 -3.84 4.14
CA VAL A 178 10.14 -4.71 5.31
C VAL A 178 10.90 -3.95 6.40
N LEU A 179 10.14 -3.47 7.39
CA LEU A 179 10.67 -2.81 8.59
C LEU A 179 10.70 -3.84 9.74
N VAL A 180 11.86 -3.98 10.39
CA VAL A 180 12.07 -4.92 11.50
C VAL A 180 12.78 -4.21 12.65
N SER A 181 12.30 -4.39 13.87
CA SER A 181 12.96 -3.93 15.10
C SER A 181 13.42 -5.12 15.93
N ILE A 182 14.68 -5.17 16.34
CA ILE A 182 15.19 -6.25 17.20
C ILE A 182 15.09 -5.86 18.68
N PRO A 183 14.83 -6.80 19.59
CA PRO A 183 14.65 -6.49 21.01
C PRO A 183 15.95 -6.07 21.71
N GLU A 184 17.12 -6.43 21.18
CA GLU A 184 18.41 -6.10 21.75
C GLU A 184 18.66 -4.59 21.71
N PRO A 185 18.99 -3.95 22.85
CA PRO A 185 19.42 -2.56 22.83
C PRO A 185 20.81 -2.44 22.22
N LEU A 186 20.96 -1.62 21.19
CA LEU A 186 22.27 -1.35 20.55
C LEU A 186 22.67 0.12 20.59
N ILE A 187 21.85 0.97 21.23
CA ILE A 187 22.13 2.38 21.41
C ILE A 187 21.71 2.83 22.81
N PHE A 188 22.36 3.86 23.31
CA PHE A 188 21.83 4.72 24.35
C PHE A 188 21.11 5.90 23.70
N HIS A 189 19.84 6.07 24.06
CA HIS A 189 19.04 7.21 23.59
C HIS A 189 18.92 8.26 24.70
N ARG A 190 19.36 9.48 24.46
CA ARG A 190 19.44 10.50 25.52
C ARG A 190 18.12 11.22 25.70
N ILE A 191 17.59 11.18 26.92
CA ILE A 191 16.40 11.92 27.31
C ILE A 191 16.83 13.17 28.05
N HIS A 192 16.46 14.34 27.51
CA HIS A 192 16.59 15.62 28.18
C HIS A 192 15.48 16.59 27.76
N SER A 193 15.17 17.53 28.65
CA SER A 193 14.15 18.57 28.47
C SER A 193 14.38 19.50 27.27
N ALA A 194 15.63 19.71 26.86
CA ALA A 194 16.00 20.51 25.70
C ALA A 194 15.95 19.76 24.36
N SER A 195 15.60 18.47 24.33
CA SER A 195 15.48 17.71 23.08
C SER A 195 14.38 18.31 22.20
N ALA A 196 14.52 18.23 20.87
CA ALA A 196 13.57 18.83 19.93
C ALA A 196 12.13 18.30 20.11
N PHE A 197 12.01 17.03 20.53
CA PHE A 197 10.74 16.38 20.86
C PHE A 197 10.07 17.01 22.10
N ASN A 198 10.83 17.21 23.17
CA ASN A 198 10.29 17.68 24.45
C ASN A 198 10.13 19.21 24.53
N SER A 199 10.93 19.98 23.76
CA SER A 199 11.02 21.44 23.91
C SER A 199 10.09 22.25 23.01
N SER A 200 9.69 21.71 21.85
CA SER A 200 9.00 22.50 20.83
C SER A 200 7.48 22.55 21.01
N GLY A 201 6.85 21.46 21.46
CA GLY A 201 5.38 21.34 21.54
C GLY A 201 4.66 21.38 20.18
N ILE A 202 5.39 21.38 19.06
CA ILE A 202 4.85 21.52 17.70
C ILE A 202 4.52 20.15 17.09
N GLN A 203 5.10 19.07 17.62
CA GLN A 203 4.88 17.72 17.11
C GLN A 203 3.45 17.24 17.40
N ASN A 204 2.82 16.62 16.41
CA ASN A 204 1.44 16.14 16.54
C ASN A 204 1.27 14.69 16.06
N PRO A 205 1.62 13.69 16.91
CA PRO A 205 1.50 12.28 16.56
C PRO A 205 0.08 11.86 16.22
N ASN A 206 -0.90 12.41 16.93
CA ASN A 206 -2.32 12.12 16.68
C ASN A 206 -2.76 12.59 15.29
N ALA A 207 -2.34 13.78 14.85
CA ALA A 207 -2.64 14.27 13.51
C ALA A 207 -1.96 13.43 12.43
N LEU A 208 -0.71 13.00 12.65
CA LEU A 208 0.00 12.10 11.73
C LEU A 208 -0.71 10.75 11.62
N ILE A 209 -1.04 10.14 12.75
CA ILE A 209 -1.77 8.86 12.81
C ILE A 209 -3.13 8.98 12.12
N GLN A 210 -3.88 10.05 12.36
CA GLN A 210 -5.18 10.24 11.72
C GLN A 210 -5.06 10.49 10.21
N TYR A 211 -4.05 11.25 9.78
CA TYR A 211 -3.76 11.45 8.36
C TYR A 211 -3.54 10.11 7.62
N TYR A 212 -2.75 9.21 8.20
CA TYR A 212 -2.51 7.88 7.60
C TYR A 212 -3.70 6.92 7.78
N LYS A 213 -4.43 6.98 8.89
CA LYS A 213 -5.68 6.20 9.07
C LYS A 213 -6.71 6.56 8.00
N ASN A 214 -6.86 7.85 7.67
CA ASN A 214 -7.78 8.28 6.62
C ASN A 214 -7.38 7.72 5.26
N GLN A 215 -6.08 7.67 4.94
CA GLN A 215 -5.62 7.07 3.68
C GLN A 215 -5.91 5.57 3.60
N VAL A 216 -5.73 4.84 4.71
CA VAL A 216 -5.99 3.38 4.74
C VAL A 216 -7.50 3.07 4.72
N LYS A 217 -8.34 3.94 5.28
CA LYS A 217 -9.79 3.70 5.40
C LYS A 217 -10.62 4.22 4.22
N ASP A 218 -10.06 5.03 3.33
CA ASP A 218 -10.81 5.72 2.26
C ASP A 218 -11.15 4.85 1.03
N ILE A 219 -11.38 3.55 1.24
CA ILE A 219 -11.80 2.63 0.17
C ILE A 219 -12.92 1.72 0.66
N THR A 220 -13.93 1.55 -0.18
CA THR A 220 -14.91 0.47 -0.06
C THR A 220 -14.70 -0.55 -1.18
N VAL A 221 -14.51 -1.81 -0.80
CA VAL A 221 -14.57 -2.94 -1.74
C VAL A 221 -16.02 -3.34 -1.92
N VAL A 222 -16.43 -3.53 -3.16
CA VAL A 222 -17.74 -4.00 -3.56
C VAL A 222 -17.58 -5.34 -4.22
N SER A 223 -18.35 -6.32 -3.75
CA SER A 223 -18.35 -7.67 -4.32
C SER A 223 -19.77 -8.21 -4.37
N ALA A 224 -19.99 -9.24 -5.19
CA ALA A 224 -21.24 -9.95 -5.22
C ALA A 224 -21.05 -11.42 -5.57
N TYR A 225 -21.92 -12.27 -5.02
CA TYR A 225 -21.99 -13.68 -5.40
C TYR A 225 -23.43 -14.16 -5.43
N TYR A 226 -23.79 -14.81 -6.53
CA TYR A 226 -25.08 -15.43 -6.77
C TYR A 226 -24.83 -16.86 -7.28
N PRO A 227 -25.46 -17.88 -6.69
CA PRO A 227 -25.20 -19.28 -7.01
C PRO A 227 -25.90 -19.69 -8.32
N VAL A 228 -25.40 -19.17 -9.45
CA VAL A 228 -25.87 -19.51 -10.80
C VAL A 228 -24.91 -20.51 -11.45
N LYS A 229 -25.38 -21.23 -12.47
CA LYS A 229 -24.55 -22.19 -13.21
C LYS A 229 -23.35 -21.45 -13.84
N SER A 230 -22.14 -21.94 -13.55
CA SER A 230 -20.89 -21.36 -14.05
C SER A 230 -19.83 -22.44 -14.28
N LYS A 231 -18.61 -22.03 -14.63
CA LYS A 231 -17.47 -22.94 -14.86
C LYS A 231 -17.06 -23.75 -13.63
N ASN A 232 -17.20 -23.19 -12.43
CA ASN A 232 -16.80 -23.86 -11.18
C ASN A 232 -18.03 -24.16 -10.32
N SER A 233 -17.88 -25.11 -9.40
CA SER A 233 -18.98 -25.52 -8.51
C SER A 233 -19.27 -24.44 -7.45
N ILE A 234 -20.47 -24.50 -6.87
CA ILE A 234 -20.84 -23.64 -5.72
C ILE A 234 -19.86 -23.87 -4.56
N ASP A 235 -19.48 -25.13 -4.31
CA ASP A 235 -18.52 -25.49 -3.26
C ASP A 235 -17.14 -24.85 -3.46
N ASP A 236 -16.67 -24.75 -4.70
CA ASP A 236 -15.41 -24.06 -5.00
C ASP A 236 -15.50 -22.56 -4.67
N TYR A 237 -16.62 -21.92 -5.03
CA TYR A 237 -16.84 -20.51 -4.69
C TYR A 237 -16.97 -20.29 -3.19
N LEU A 238 -17.67 -21.16 -2.45
CA LEU A 238 -17.74 -21.06 -1.00
C LEU A 238 -16.36 -21.15 -0.35
N LYS A 239 -15.47 -22.02 -0.87
CA LYS A 239 -14.06 -22.05 -0.43
C LYS A 239 -13.30 -20.77 -0.76
N TRP A 240 -13.54 -20.17 -1.93
CA TRP A 240 -12.88 -18.92 -2.29
C TRP A 240 -13.40 -17.71 -1.50
N LEU A 241 -14.67 -17.71 -1.08
CA LEU A 241 -15.24 -16.67 -0.22
C LEU A 241 -14.56 -16.61 1.14
N GLU A 242 -14.00 -17.71 1.64
CA GLU A 242 -13.19 -17.74 2.86
C GLU A 242 -12.01 -16.76 2.82
N PHE A 243 -11.58 -16.31 1.64
CA PHE A 243 -10.63 -15.21 1.48
C PHE A 243 -11.01 -14.00 2.34
N TRP A 244 -12.28 -13.63 2.33
CA TRP A 244 -12.76 -12.41 2.97
C TRP A 244 -12.64 -12.42 4.49
N LYS A 245 -12.41 -13.58 5.12
CA LYS A 245 -12.13 -13.68 6.56
C LYS A 245 -10.76 -13.14 6.97
N HIS A 246 -9.85 -12.98 6.01
CA HIS A 246 -8.46 -12.58 6.26
C HIS A 246 -8.18 -11.11 5.91
N ILE A 247 -9.08 -10.46 5.18
CA ILE A 247 -8.81 -9.16 4.57
C ILE A 247 -9.52 -8.05 5.36
N PRO A 248 -8.78 -7.18 6.06
CA PRO A 248 -9.36 -6.20 6.98
C PRO A 248 -9.92 -4.94 6.28
N CYS A 249 -10.55 -5.09 5.12
CA CYS A 249 -11.09 -4.01 4.31
C CYS A 249 -12.56 -3.67 4.64
N ASN A 250 -13.00 -2.47 4.27
CA ASN A 250 -14.43 -2.15 4.19
C ASN A 250 -15.04 -2.88 2.99
N LEU A 251 -16.08 -3.68 3.24
CA LEU A 251 -16.70 -4.56 2.25
C LEU A 251 -18.20 -4.32 2.19
N VAL A 252 -18.71 -3.98 1.01
CA VAL A 252 -20.14 -4.08 0.67
C VAL A 252 -20.31 -5.32 -0.20
N PHE A 253 -21.10 -6.28 0.27
CA PHE A 253 -21.28 -7.57 -0.41
C PHE A 253 -22.74 -7.80 -0.76
N PHE A 254 -23.05 -7.99 -2.05
CA PHE A 254 -24.40 -8.31 -2.52
C PHE A 254 -24.57 -9.81 -2.73
N THR A 255 -25.66 -10.39 -2.24
CA THR A 255 -25.93 -11.82 -2.42
C THR A 255 -27.40 -12.17 -2.28
N THR A 256 -27.75 -13.43 -2.48
CA THR A 256 -29.10 -13.93 -2.24
C THR A 256 -29.38 -14.09 -0.73
N PRO A 257 -30.65 -14.05 -0.30
CA PRO A 257 -31.02 -14.18 1.12
C PRO A 257 -30.40 -15.40 1.81
N GLU A 258 -30.26 -16.52 1.09
CA GLU A 258 -29.79 -17.80 1.62
C GLU A 258 -28.30 -17.80 1.99
N LEU A 259 -27.50 -16.88 1.43
CA LEU A 259 -26.05 -16.82 1.66
C LEU A 259 -25.64 -15.75 2.67
N VAL A 260 -26.60 -14.97 3.19
CA VAL A 260 -26.33 -13.87 4.13
C VAL A 260 -25.66 -14.37 5.41
N GLU A 261 -26.21 -15.42 6.04
CA GLU A 261 -25.65 -15.96 7.28
C GLU A 261 -24.24 -16.53 7.08
N THR A 262 -24.00 -17.22 5.97
CA THR A 262 -22.68 -17.75 5.61
C THR A 262 -21.65 -16.63 5.48
N LEU A 263 -21.99 -15.56 4.78
CA LEU A 263 -21.09 -14.40 4.62
C LEU A 263 -20.88 -13.63 5.92
N ASP A 264 -21.91 -13.50 6.77
CA ASP A 264 -21.78 -12.86 8.08
C ASP A 264 -20.82 -13.64 8.98
N SER A 265 -20.90 -14.98 8.93
CA SER A 265 -19.98 -15.88 9.63
C SER A 265 -18.54 -15.71 9.14
N ILE A 266 -18.32 -15.72 7.81
CA ILE A 266 -16.99 -15.51 7.20
C ILE A 266 -16.38 -14.18 7.64
N ARG A 267 -17.21 -13.12 7.77
CA ARG A 267 -16.78 -11.76 8.12
C ARG A 267 -16.92 -11.42 9.61
N SER A 268 -17.09 -12.42 10.47
CA SER A 268 -17.34 -12.24 11.90
C SER A 268 -16.30 -11.38 12.64
N ASN A 269 -15.04 -11.43 12.23
CA ASN A 269 -13.94 -10.62 12.79
C ASN A 269 -13.94 -9.15 12.30
N TYR A 270 -14.76 -8.80 11.31
CA TYR A 270 -14.77 -7.50 10.65
C TYR A 270 -16.20 -6.97 10.46
N LYS A 271 -17.09 -7.22 11.44
CA LYS A 271 -18.51 -6.84 11.36
C LYS A 271 -18.70 -5.34 11.14
N GLU A 272 -17.88 -4.51 11.78
CA GLU A 272 -17.90 -3.05 11.64
C GLU A 272 -17.41 -2.55 10.28
N LYS A 273 -16.70 -3.40 9.52
CA LYS A 273 -16.20 -3.13 8.17
C LYS A 273 -16.95 -3.91 7.11
N THR A 274 -18.13 -4.44 7.41
CA THR A 274 -18.86 -5.31 6.48
C THR A 274 -20.32 -4.91 6.41
N LYS A 275 -20.81 -4.75 5.19
CA LYS A 275 -22.23 -4.60 4.90
C LYS A 275 -22.65 -5.64 3.89
N ILE A 276 -23.39 -6.65 4.36
CA ILE A 276 -24.03 -7.64 3.48
C ILE A 276 -25.41 -7.12 3.09
N ILE A 277 -25.71 -7.15 1.80
CA ILE A 277 -26.97 -6.71 1.21
C ILE A 277 -27.63 -7.94 0.59
N SER A 278 -28.72 -8.37 1.22
CA SER A 278 -29.62 -9.37 0.67
C SER A 278 -30.40 -8.76 -0.48
N LEU A 279 -30.19 -9.26 -1.69
CA LEU A 279 -30.87 -8.82 -2.91
C LEU A 279 -31.21 -10.05 -3.73
N PRO A 280 -32.50 -10.42 -3.87
CA PRO A 280 -32.91 -11.54 -4.71
C PRO A 280 -32.49 -11.35 -6.17
N PHE A 281 -32.12 -12.45 -6.84
CA PHE A 281 -31.61 -12.40 -8.22
C PHE A 281 -32.58 -11.72 -9.21
N LEU A 282 -33.90 -11.94 -9.07
CA LEU A 282 -34.90 -11.34 -9.95
C LEU A 282 -35.16 -9.84 -9.66
N GLU A 283 -34.59 -9.29 -8.59
CA GLU A 283 -34.70 -7.87 -8.23
C GLU A 283 -33.50 -7.03 -8.72
N LEU A 284 -32.55 -7.66 -9.42
CA LEU A 284 -31.41 -7.00 -10.05
C LEU A 284 -31.87 -5.94 -11.06
N GLU A 285 -31.08 -4.87 -11.17
CA GLU A 285 -31.38 -3.72 -12.03
C GLU A 285 -31.47 -4.11 -13.52
N ALA A 286 -30.71 -5.12 -13.94
CA ALA A 286 -30.74 -5.72 -15.27
C ALA A 286 -32.16 -6.12 -15.70
N PHE A 287 -32.93 -6.71 -14.79
CA PHE A 287 -34.32 -7.13 -15.05
C PHE A 287 -35.32 -5.98 -14.97
N LYS A 288 -34.97 -4.89 -14.28
CA LYS A 288 -35.78 -3.66 -14.25
C LYS A 288 -35.63 -2.85 -15.53
N ARG A 289 -34.44 -2.88 -16.13
CA ARG A 289 -34.10 -2.09 -17.33
C ARG A 289 -34.33 -2.84 -18.63
N TYR A 290 -34.12 -4.14 -18.63
CA TYR A 290 -34.17 -4.96 -19.83
C TYR A 290 -35.01 -6.21 -19.60
N ASN A 291 -35.78 -6.60 -20.62
CA ASN A 291 -36.62 -7.78 -20.53
C ASN A 291 -35.78 -9.06 -20.44
N GLN A 292 -36.27 -10.07 -19.72
CA GLN A 292 -35.56 -11.35 -19.52
C GLN A 292 -35.24 -12.05 -20.86
N GLU A 293 -36.16 -11.97 -21.82
CA GLU A 293 -35.97 -12.52 -23.17
C GLU A 293 -34.74 -11.94 -23.89
N MET A 294 -34.38 -10.68 -23.63
CA MET A 294 -33.19 -10.07 -24.22
C MET A 294 -31.93 -10.84 -23.81
N TRP A 295 -31.78 -11.10 -22.51
CA TRP A 295 -30.63 -11.85 -21.97
C TRP A 295 -30.58 -13.29 -22.47
N ILE A 296 -31.75 -13.93 -22.64
CA ILE A 296 -31.84 -15.28 -23.21
C ILE A 296 -31.38 -15.28 -24.66
N ASN A 297 -31.81 -14.31 -25.46
CA ASN A 297 -31.49 -14.21 -26.88
C ASN A 297 -29.99 -13.95 -27.13
N GLU A 298 -29.29 -13.31 -26.20
CA GLU A 298 -27.83 -13.11 -26.30
C GLU A 298 -27.07 -14.44 -26.31
N LYS A 299 -27.63 -15.53 -25.75
CA LYS A 299 -27.01 -16.85 -25.81
C LYS A 299 -26.82 -17.36 -27.25
N LEU A 300 -27.65 -16.89 -28.19
CA LEU A 300 -27.53 -17.24 -29.62
C LEU A 300 -26.28 -16.65 -30.27
N LYS A 301 -25.64 -15.66 -29.63
CA LYS A 301 -24.43 -14.98 -30.10
C LYS A 301 -23.17 -15.44 -29.36
N ASP A 302 -23.29 -16.39 -28.42
CA ASP A 302 -22.22 -16.80 -27.54
C ASP A 302 -21.81 -18.27 -27.74
N ASP A 303 -20.60 -18.46 -28.26
CA ASP A 303 -20.03 -19.77 -28.56
C ASP A 303 -19.53 -20.53 -27.31
N GLU A 304 -19.45 -19.86 -26.15
CA GLU A 304 -18.92 -20.44 -24.91
C GLU A 304 -19.95 -21.29 -24.16
N HIS A 305 -19.63 -22.57 -23.92
CA HIS A 305 -20.60 -23.55 -23.45
C HIS A 305 -21.02 -23.36 -21.98
N TYR A 306 -20.15 -22.76 -21.16
CA TYR A 306 -20.39 -22.55 -19.73
C TYR A 306 -21.08 -21.23 -19.40
N HIS A 307 -21.18 -20.34 -20.38
CA HIS A 307 -21.85 -19.06 -20.22
C HIS A 307 -23.36 -19.23 -20.29
N THR A 308 -24.07 -18.55 -19.39
CA THR A 308 -25.53 -18.58 -19.31
C THR A 308 -26.09 -17.16 -19.29
N PRO A 309 -27.37 -16.96 -19.67
CA PRO A 309 -28.05 -15.67 -19.55
C PRO A 309 -27.91 -15.02 -18.17
N GLU A 310 -27.91 -15.84 -17.11
CA GLU A 310 -27.73 -15.38 -15.74
C GLU A 310 -26.33 -14.79 -15.49
N LEU A 311 -25.28 -15.34 -16.13
CA LEU A 311 -23.93 -14.78 -16.04
C LEU A 311 -23.83 -13.43 -16.75
N TYR A 312 -24.50 -13.26 -17.90
CA TYR A 312 -24.54 -11.97 -18.60
C TYR A 312 -25.15 -10.88 -17.72
N VAL A 313 -26.23 -11.22 -17.00
CA VAL A 313 -26.88 -10.34 -16.02
C VAL A 313 -25.90 -9.95 -14.92
N LEU A 314 -25.17 -10.91 -14.33
CA LEU A 314 -24.20 -10.61 -13.27
C LEU A 314 -23.04 -9.75 -13.75
N TRP A 315 -22.56 -9.94 -14.99
CA TRP A 315 -21.51 -9.10 -15.58
C TRP A 315 -22.00 -7.66 -15.82
N TYR A 316 -23.24 -7.48 -16.26
CA TYR A 316 -23.88 -6.15 -16.33
C TYR A 316 -24.02 -5.51 -14.95
N GLU A 317 -24.43 -6.29 -13.94
CA GLU A 317 -24.72 -5.80 -12.59
C GLU A 317 -23.50 -5.29 -11.83
N LYS A 318 -22.28 -5.63 -12.23
CA LYS A 318 -21.05 -5.15 -11.57
C LYS A 318 -21.07 -3.64 -11.33
N LYS A 319 -21.37 -2.85 -12.37
CA LYS A 319 -21.45 -1.39 -12.27
C LYS A 319 -22.62 -0.92 -11.40
N GLU A 320 -23.73 -1.66 -11.39
CA GLU A 320 -24.94 -1.34 -10.62
C GLU A 320 -24.72 -1.61 -9.12
N PHE A 321 -24.05 -2.72 -8.76
CA PHE A 321 -23.64 -2.99 -7.39
C PHE A 321 -22.74 -1.88 -6.85
N VAL A 322 -21.73 -1.46 -7.63
CA VAL A 322 -20.84 -0.37 -7.22
C VAL A 322 -21.60 0.94 -7.09
N LYS A 323 -22.47 1.27 -8.04
CA LYS A 323 -23.32 2.47 -7.96
C LYS A 323 -24.20 2.47 -6.71
N LYS A 324 -24.88 1.36 -6.41
CA LYS A 324 -25.69 1.21 -5.18
C LYS A 324 -24.83 1.37 -3.93
N ALA A 325 -23.62 0.81 -3.91
CA ALA A 325 -22.68 0.98 -2.80
C ALA A 325 -22.23 2.45 -2.64
N ILE A 326 -22.01 3.18 -3.74
CA ILE A 326 -21.68 4.62 -3.74
C ILE A 326 -22.84 5.46 -3.21
N GLU A 327 -24.07 5.18 -3.64
CA GLU A 327 -25.26 5.92 -3.22
C GLU A 327 -25.53 5.80 -1.72
N GLN A 328 -25.29 4.61 -1.16
CA GLN A 328 -25.45 4.38 0.28
C GLN A 328 -24.24 4.81 1.10
N ASN A 329 -23.04 4.70 0.53
CA ASN A 329 -21.74 5.02 1.12
C ASN A 329 -21.59 4.67 2.61
N TYR A 330 -21.89 3.41 2.96
CA TYR A 330 -21.94 2.93 4.35
C TYR A 330 -20.70 3.23 5.19
N PHE A 331 -19.53 3.33 4.56
CA PHE A 331 -18.24 3.55 5.22
C PHE A 331 -17.69 4.97 5.03
N ASN A 332 -18.47 5.87 4.39
CA ASN A 332 -18.09 7.25 4.10
C ASN A 332 -16.73 7.35 3.38
N THR A 333 -16.56 6.58 2.30
CA THR A 333 -15.33 6.53 1.50
C THR A 333 -15.46 7.31 0.19
N SER A 334 -14.33 7.71 -0.38
CA SER A 334 -14.23 8.42 -1.65
C SER A 334 -13.87 7.49 -2.82
N LYS A 335 -13.23 6.34 -2.54
CA LYS A 335 -12.81 5.37 -3.55
C LYS A 335 -13.53 4.04 -3.41
N PHE A 336 -13.75 3.40 -4.56
CA PHE A 336 -14.49 2.14 -4.66
C PHE A 336 -13.77 1.18 -5.58
N ILE A 337 -13.70 -0.09 -5.17
CA ILE A 337 -13.17 -1.19 -5.97
C ILE A 337 -14.28 -2.21 -6.20
N TRP A 338 -14.60 -2.53 -7.45
CA TRP A 338 -15.27 -3.79 -7.76
C TRP A 338 -14.26 -4.93 -7.64
N CYS A 339 -14.65 -6.02 -6.98
CA CYS A 339 -13.83 -7.21 -6.82
C CYS A 339 -14.69 -8.46 -6.95
N ASP A 340 -14.43 -9.29 -7.97
CA ASP A 340 -15.14 -10.55 -8.16
C ASP A 340 -14.99 -11.44 -6.91
N ALA A 341 -16.08 -12.02 -6.43
CA ALA A 341 -16.11 -12.77 -5.18
C ALA A 341 -15.18 -13.99 -5.14
N GLY A 342 -14.87 -14.58 -6.30
CA GLY A 342 -13.96 -15.73 -6.46
C GLY A 342 -12.57 -15.36 -6.97
N ILE A 343 -12.11 -14.12 -6.75
CA ILE A 343 -10.82 -13.64 -7.27
C ILE A 343 -9.62 -14.29 -6.55
N CYS A 344 -9.72 -14.64 -5.27
CA CYS A 344 -8.64 -15.31 -4.57
C CYS A 344 -8.89 -16.83 -4.55
N ARG A 345 -8.09 -17.58 -5.32
CA ARG A 345 -8.28 -19.03 -5.50
C ARG A 345 -7.26 -19.91 -4.77
N HIS A 346 -6.25 -19.27 -4.19
CA HIS A 346 -5.04 -19.88 -3.67
C HIS A 346 -4.74 -19.33 -2.27
N ASN A 347 -4.72 -20.20 -1.27
CA ASN A 347 -4.52 -19.78 0.13
C ASN A 347 -3.11 -19.21 0.36
N GLU A 348 -2.13 -19.69 -0.40
CA GLU A 348 -0.75 -19.19 -0.42
C GLU A 348 -0.64 -17.72 -0.83
N TRP A 349 -1.68 -17.14 -1.45
CA TRP A 349 -1.70 -15.72 -1.79
C TRP A 349 -2.07 -14.83 -0.61
N ILE A 350 -2.79 -15.36 0.39
CA ILE A 350 -3.33 -14.56 1.51
C ILE A 350 -2.26 -13.67 2.16
N PRO A 351 -1.04 -14.15 2.50
CA PRO A 351 -0.01 -13.29 3.11
C PRO A 351 0.37 -12.07 2.26
N GLN A 352 0.28 -12.17 0.94
CA GLN A 352 0.58 -11.07 0.01
C GLN A 352 -0.60 -10.11 -0.20
N LEU A 353 -1.80 -10.53 0.19
CA LEU A 353 -3.05 -9.80 -0.02
C LEU A 353 -3.56 -9.10 1.25
N LEU A 354 -2.90 -9.28 2.41
CA LEU A 354 -3.35 -8.72 3.70
C LEU A 354 -3.52 -7.19 3.70
N ASN A 355 -2.82 -6.49 2.80
CA ASN A 355 -2.88 -5.04 2.65
C ASN A 355 -3.92 -4.58 1.62
N PHE A 356 -4.67 -5.50 1.01
CA PHE A 356 -5.72 -5.15 0.08
C PHE A 356 -6.92 -4.50 0.80
N PRO A 357 -7.51 -3.42 0.26
CA PRO A 357 -7.03 -2.59 -0.85
C PRO A 357 -6.20 -1.39 -0.40
N ARG A 358 -5.25 -0.96 -1.25
CA ARG A 358 -4.44 0.25 -1.06
C ARG A 358 -4.98 1.47 -1.78
N CYS A 359 -5.18 2.56 -1.04
CA CYS A 359 -5.79 3.80 -1.55
C CYS A 359 -4.87 4.59 -2.47
N ASP A 360 -3.56 4.56 -2.19
CA ASP A 360 -2.55 5.26 -2.97
C ASP A 360 -2.31 4.63 -4.36
N ARG A 361 -2.83 3.41 -4.60
CA ARG A 361 -2.78 2.71 -5.88
C ARG A 361 -3.96 3.04 -6.81
N ILE A 362 -4.99 3.73 -6.31
CA ILE A 362 -6.18 4.07 -7.10
C ILE A 362 -6.07 5.52 -7.57
N SER A 363 -6.20 5.74 -8.88
CA SER A 363 -6.18 7.09 -9.45
C SER A 363 -7.33 7.95 -8.94
N ASN A 364 -7.04 9.23 -8.72
CA ASN A 364 -8.05 10.21 -8.32
C ASN A 364 -8.88 10.73 -9.50
N THR A 365 -8.41 10.51 -10.74
CA THR A 365 -8.99 11.12 -11.95
C THR A 365 -9.28 10.12 -13.06
N LYS A 366 -8.68 8.93 -13.03
CA LYS A 366 -8.80 7.91 -14.07
C LYS A 366 -9.44 6.62 -13.55
N PHE A 367 -10.10 5.90 -14.45
CA PHE A 367 -10.71 4.61 -14.16
C PHE A 367 -9.70 3.48 -14.37
N ASN A 368 -9.34 2.77 -13.30
CA ASN A 368 -8.31 1.74 -13.31
C ASN A 368 -8.84 0.41 -13.87
N VAL A 369 -8.16 -0.10 -14.90
CA VAL A 369 -8.49 -1.37 -15.57
C VAL A 369 -7.20 -2.15 -15.85
N LEU A 370 -7.26 -3.48 -15.72
CA LEU A 370 -6.15 -4.36 -16.10
C LEU A 370 -6.02 -4.44 -17.62
N ARG A 371 -4.82 -4.16 -18.16
CA ARG A 371 -4.46 -4.45 -19.55
C ARG A 371 -3.89 -5.86 -19.65
N ILE A 372 -4.50 -6.70 -20.48
CA ILE A 372 -4.08 -8.08 -20.74
C ILE A 372 -3.21 -8.15 -21.99
N THR A 373 -3.66 -7.52 -23.07
CA THR A 373 -2.93 -7.43 -24.34
C THR A 373 -3.23 -6.08 -25.00
N ASP A 374 -2.53 -5.82 -26.09
CA ASP A 374 -2.62 -4.57 -26.83
C ASP A 374 -3.91 -4.49 -27.65
N PHE A 375 -4.32 -3.25 -27.94
CA PHE A 375 -5.55 -2.94 -28.68
C PHE A 375 -5.17 -2.75 -30.15
N GLU A 376 -5.03 -3.85 -30.90
CA GLU A 376 -4.56 -3.80 -32.29
C GLU A 376 -5.70 -3.50 -33.29
N ASN A 377 -6.87 -4.17 -33.20
CA ASN A 377 -8.03 -3.87 -34.05
C ASN A 377 -9.40 -3.92 -33.31
N GLU A 378 -10.37 -3.09 -33.73
CA GLU A 378 -11.74 -3.09 -33.17
C GLU A 378 -12.48 -4.42 -33.24
N ASN A 379 -12.24 -5.16 -34.33
CA ASN A 379 -12.85 -6.48 -34.53
C ASN A 379 -12.34 -7.53 -33.53
N ASP A 380 -11.24 -7.24 -32.82
CA ASP A 380 -10.64 -8.16 -31.86
C ASP A 380 -11.43 -8.23 -30.56
N PHE A 381 -12.20 -7.20 -30.17
CA PHE A 381 -12.85 -7.16 -28.86
C PHE A 381 -13.95 -8.21 -28.67
N GLN A 382 -14.47 -8.79 -29.75
CA GLN A 382 -15.40 -9.91 -29.67
C GLN A 382 -14.69 -11.25 -29.44
N LYS A 383 -13.42 -11.37 -29.85
CA LYS A 383 -12.68 -12.64 -29.88
C LYS A 383 -11.51 -12.72 -28.90
N ILE A 384 -10.93 -11.57 -28.54
CA ILE A 384 -9.73 -11.42 -27.74
C ILE A 384 -10.05 -10.57 -26.53
N ASN A 385 -9.64 -11.03 -25.36
CA ASN A 385 -9.78 -10.28 -24.12
C ASN A 385 -8.57 -9.34 -23.96
N CYS A 386 -8.73 -8.07 -24.37
CA CYS A 386 -7.70 -7.05 -24.20
C CYS A 386 -7.58 -6.55 -22.75
N VAL A 387 -8.62 -6.72 -21.94
CA VAL A 387 -8.70 -6.19 -20.57
C VAL A 387 -9.28 -7.17 -19.56
N GLY A 388 -8.93 -7.00 -18.29
CA GLY A 388 -9.53 -7.73 -17.17
C GLY A 388 -10.74 -7.01 -16.59
N GLY A 389 -11.84 -7.74 -16.34
CA GLY A 389 -13.05 -7.23 -15.69
C GLY A 389 -13.25 -7.71 -14.24
N GLY A 390 -12.31 -8.49 -13.70
CA GLY A 390 -12.45 -9.08 -12.36
C GLY A 390 -12.21 -8.10 -11.20
N ILE A 391 -11.45 -7.04 -11.46
CA ILE A 391 -11.24 -5.94 -10.54
C ILE A 391 -11.25 -4.64 -11.35
N LEU A 392 -11.98 -3.64 -10.85
CA LEU A 392 -12.07 -2.29 -11.42
C LEU A 392 -12.03 -1.30 -10.25
N ALA A 393 -11.35 -0.16 -10.40
CA ALA A 393 -11.22 0.80 -9.30
C ALA A 393 -11.25 2.25 -9.77
N ALA A 394 -11.83 3.12 -8.96
CA ALA A 394 -11.92 4.56 -9.22
C ALA A 394 -12.42 5.31 -7.98
N THR A 395 -12.38 6.64 -8.03
CA THR A 395 -13.16 7.50 -7.13
C THR A 395 -14.65 7.39 -7.42
N LYS A 396 -15.51 7.80 -6.47
CA LYS A 396 -16.96 7.78 -6.64
C LYS A 396 -17.41 8.61 -7.86
N GLU A 397 -16.81 9.77 -8.11
CA GLU A 397 -17.13 10.64 -9.25
C GLU A 397 -16.78 9.97 -10.58
N VAL A 398 -15.62 9.33 -10.65
CA VAL A 398 -15.15 8.63 -11.84
C VAL A 398 -15.99 7.37 -12.07
N TRP A 399 -16.42 6.65 -11.03
CA TRP A 399 -17.38 5.53 -11.15
C TRP A 399 -18.73 5.95 -11.72
N LEU A 400 -19.31 7.08 -11.26
CA LEU A 400 -20.57 7.60 -11.79
C LEU A 400 -20.44 8.05 -13.26
N THR A 401 -19.27 8.54 -13.64
CA THR A 401 -18.95 8.86 -15.03
C THR A 401 -18.84 7.58 -15.87
N TYR A 402 -18.09 6.57 -15.38
CA TYR A 402 -17.95 5.27 -16.02
C TYR A 402 -19.32 4.60 -16.23
N TYR A 403 -20.18 4.66 -15.23
CA TYR A 403 -21.55 4.14 -15.30
C TYR A 403 -22.32 4.68 -16.50
N SER A 404 -22.30 5.99 -16.68
CA SER A 404 -23.01 6.68 -17.76
C SER A 404 -22.42 6.34 -19.14
N LYS A 405 -21.08 6.23 -19.21
CA LYS A 405 -20.36 5.80 -20.41
C LYS A 405 -20.65 4.35 -20.79
N TYR A 406 -20.71 3.45 -19.80
CA TYR A 406 -21.03 2.04 -20.01
C TYR A 406 -22.45 1.88 -20.57
N ASP A 407 -23.46 2.55 -19.99
CA ASP A 407 -24.83 2.48 -20.49
C ASP A 407 -24.93 3.02 -21.93
N THR A 408 -24.13 4.04 -22.27
CA THR A 408 -24.07 4.59 -23.63
C THR A 408 -23.46 3.57 -24.59
N MET A 409 -22.32 2.96 -24.24
CA MET A 409 -21.66 1.95 -25.07
C MET A 409 -22.52 0.69 -25.25
N LEU A 410 -23.20 0.25 -24.18
CA LEU A 410 -24.10 -0.90 -24.23
C LEU A 410 -25.26 -0.67 -25.22
N LYS A 411 -25.83 0.54 -25.26
CA LYS A 411 -26.86 0.91 -26.25
C LYS A 411 -26.30 0.83 -27.68
N THR A 412 -25.10 1.34 -27.92
CA THR A 412 -24.43 1.22 -29.22
C THR A 412 -24.25 -0.25 -29.62
N TYR A 413 -23.87 -1.12 -28.69
CA TYR A 413 -23.75 -2.55 -28.96
C TYR A 413 -25.10 -3.18 -29.36
N LEU A 414 -26.18 -2.82 -28.65
CA LEU A 414 -27.53 -3.29 -28.96
C LEU A 414 -28.00 -2.83 -30.35
N GLU A 415 -27.79 -1.55 -30.68
CA GLU A 415 -28.12 -0.97 -32.00
C GLU A 415 -27.34 -1.64 -33.15
N GLN A 416 -26.10 -2.04 -32.88
CA GLN A 416 -25.22 -2.75 -33.82
C GLN A 416 -25.43 -4.27 -33.81
N ASN A 417 -26.38 -4.79 -33.03
CA ASN A 417 -26.62 -6.21 -32.82
C ASN A 417 -25.36 -7.00 -32.39
N ARG A 418 -24.46 -6.36 -31.63
CA ARG A 418 -23.26 -6.99 -31.05
C ARG A 418 -23.62 -7.80 -29.81
N PHE A 419 -22.81 -8.79 -29.48
CA PHE A 419 -22.95 -9.55 -28.24
C PHE A 419 -22.64 -8.67 -27.03
N ILE A 420 -23.59 -8.59 -26.08
CA ILE A 420 -23.46 -7.77 -24.86
C ILE A 420 -23.18 -8.59 -23.60
N GLY A 421 -23.23 -9.92 -23.70
CA GLY A 421 -22.99 -10.83 -22.58
C GLY A 421 -21.52 -10.95 -22.20
N LYS A 422 -20.72 -9.88 -22.34
CA LYS A 422 -19.31 -9.86 -21.96
C LYS A 422 -18.87 -8.43 -21.65
N ASP A 423 -18.71 -8.12 -20.37
CA ASP A 423 -18.33 -6.79 -19.88
C ASP A 423 -16.97 -6.32 -20.44
N GLN A 424 -16.01 -7.22 -20.60
CA GLN A 424 -14.68 -6.92 -21.13
C GLN A 424 -14.72 -6.31 -22.53
N SER A 425 -15.61 -6.77 -23.41
CA SER A 425 -15.75 -6.26 -24.77
C SER A 425 -16.23 -4.81 -24.77
N ILE A 426 -17.24 -4.52 -23.94
CA ILE A 426 -17.79 -3.17 -23.75
C ILE A 426 -16.73 -2.24 -23.17
N ILE A 427 -16.00 -2.68 -22.15
CA ILE A 427 -14.90 -1.92 -21.52
C ILE A 427 -13.80 -1.63 -22.55
N ALA A 428 -13.41 -2.62 -23.37
CA ALA A 428 -12.39 -2.43 -24.40
C ALA A 428 -12.80 -1.38 -25.44
N SER A 429 -14.07 -1.40 -25.90
CA SER A 429 -14.59 -0.36 -26.78
C SER A 429 -14.64 1.02 -26.13
N MET A 430 -14.95 1.11 -24.83
CA MET A 430 -14.89 2.38 -24.11
C MET A 430 -13.46 2.92 -24.03
N ILE A 431 -12.48 2.07 -23.76
CA ILE A 431 -11.06 2.45 -23.69
C ILE A 431 -10.57 2.98 -25.03
N GLN A 432 -10.96 2.34 -26.14
CA GLN A 432 -10.58 2.82 -27.45
C GLN A 432 -11.21 4.18 -27.77
N ASN A 433 -12.48 4.38 -27.42
CA ASN A 433 -13.17 5.64 -27.71
C ASN A 433 -12.66 6.80 -26.83
N GLU A 434 -12.29 6.52 -25.59
CA GLU A 434 -11.91 7.53 -24.60
C GLU A 434 -10.70 7.11 -23.75
N PRO A 435 -9.51 6.93 -24.34
CA PRO A 435 -8.36 6.36 -23.65
C PRO A 435 -7.90 7.19 -22.45
N GLU A 436 -8.08 8.51 -22.50
CA GLU A 436 -7.69 9.43 -21.42
C GLU A 436 -8.47 9.23 -20.12
N PHE A 437 -9.68 8.69 -20.21
CA PHE A 437 -10.51 8.40 -19.04
C PHE A 437 -9.99 7.20 -18.23
N PHE A 438 -9.22 6.31 -18.87
CA PHE A 438 -8.75 5.07 -18.27
C PHE A 438 -7.28 5.15 -17.90
N GLU A 439 -6.94 4.47 -16.80
CA GLU A 439 -5.56 4.11 -16.49
C GLU A 439 -5.41 2.61 -16.62
N LEU A 440 -4.67 2.21 -17.64
CA LEU A 440 -4.42 0.82 -17.99
C LEU A 440 -3.21 0.30 -17.20
N ILE A 441 -3.49 -0.57 -16.23
CA ILE A 441 -2.46 -1.16 -15.38
C ILE A 441 -1.93 -2.42 -16.08
N PRO A 442 -0.61 -2.55 -16.30
CA PRO A 442 -0.03 -3.72 -16.95
C PRO A 442 -0.08 -4.96 -16.05
N ILE A 443 0.05 -6.14 -16.66
CA ILE A 443 0.29 -7.41 -15.96
C ILE A 443 1.57 -7.27 -15.12
N ILE A 444 1.50 -7.69 -13.85
CA ILE A 444 2.70 -7.70 -12.98
C ILE A 444 3.72 -8.71 -13.51
N ASP A 445 5.02 -8.40 -13.41
CA ASP A 445 6.08 -9.18 -14.06
C ASP A 445 6.03 -10.67 -13.69
N GLU A 446 5.74 -10.99 -12.43
CA GLU A 446 5.58 -12.36 -11.92
C GLU A 446 4.51 -13.18 -12.66
N PHE A 447 3.51 -12.53 -13.25
CA PHE A 447 2.40 -13.19 -13.92
C PHE A 447 2.47 -13.17 -15.45
N LYS A 448 3.50 -12.54 -16.05
CA LYS A 448 3.65 -12.40 -17.51
C LYS A 448 3.78 -13.75 -18.22
N GLU A 449 4.50 -14.70 -17.62
CA GLU A 449 4.72 -16.03 -18.21
C GLU A 449 3.63 -17.05 -17.85
N SER A 450 2.73 -16.68 -16.93
CA SER A 450 1.69 -17.57 -16.43
C SER A 450 0.33 -17.19 -16.99
N GLY A 451 -0.08 -17.86 -18.06
CA GLY A 451 -1.24 -17.46 -18.87
C GLY A 451 -2.57 -17.29 -18.11
N TYR A 452 -2.74 -17.94 -16.96
CA TYR A 452 -3.94 -17.80 -16.13
C TYR A 452 -3.77 -16.82 -14.97
N PHE A 453 -2.56 -16.65 -14.41
CA PHE A 453 -2.40 -15.75 -13.26
C PHE A 453 -2.44 -14.27 -13.65
N CYS A 454 -2.25 -13.95 -14.93
CA CYS A 454 -2.34 -12.58 -15.43
C CYS A 454 -3.67 -11.89 -15.05
N TRP A 455 -4.79 -12.62 -15.03
CA TRP A 455 -6.12 -12.13 -14.63
C TRP A 455 -6.21 -11.60 -13.20
N PHE A 456 -5.27 -12.01 -12.33
CA PHE A 456 -5.24 -11.64 -10.92
C PHE A 456 -4.27 -10.48 -10.64
N SER A 457 -3.56 -9.98 -11.66
CA SER A 457 -2.52 -8.94 -11.50
C SER A 457 -3.03 -7.72 -10.74
N LEU A 458 -4.27 -7.30 -11.01
CA LEU A 458 -4.85 -6.12 -10.35
C LEU A 458 -5.09 -6.32 -8.85
N LEU A 459 -5.38 -7.55 -8.43
CA LEU A 459 -5.56 -7.89 -7.01
C LEU A 459 -4.25 -7.65 -6.26
N PHE A 460 -3.15 -8.15 -6.82
CA PHE A 460 -1.82 -7.96 -6.26
C PHE A 460 -1.35 -6.51 -6.40
N TYR A 461 -1.63 -5.84 -7.51
CA TYR A 461 -1.32 -4.42 -7.68
C TYR A 461 -1.95 -3.56 -6.59
N PHE A 462 -3.23 -3.78 -6.27
CA PHE A 462 -3.93 -3.07 -5.18
C PHE A 462 -3.59 -3.60 -3.78
N SER A 463 -2.77 -4.63 -3.67
CA SER A 463 -2.24 -5.15 -2.39
C SER A 463 -0.80 -4.72 -2.12
N ARG A 464 -0.02 -4.51 -3.18
CA ARG A 464 1.43 -4.27 -3.16
C ARG A 464 1.81 -2.80 -3.30
#